data_AF-A0A1H8HUV8-F1
#
_entry.id   AF-A0A1H8HUV8-F1
#
_cell.length_a   1.000
_cell.length_b   1.000
_cell.length_c   1.000
_cell.angle_alpha   90.00
_cell.angle_beta   90.00
_cell.angle_gamma   90.00
#
_symmetry.space_group_name_H-M   'P 1'
#
loop_
_entity.id
_entity.type
_entity.pdbx_description
1 polymer ?
#
loop_
_entity_poly.entity_id
_entity_poly.type
_entity_poly.pdbx_seq_one_letter_code
_entity_poly.pdbx_strand_id
1 'polypeptide(L)'
;MRLLILPFSTLLAAGACQPERIVYLPPQIPAETLTPCRISERQAETYRDLAVLATEHLTAARCANGKIETMAEILKETPDAPQQ
;
A
#
# COMPACT_ATOMS: atom_id res chain seq x y z
N MET A 1 57.90 -23.90 -28.34
CA MET A 1 56.65 -24.69 -28.27
C MET A 1 56.48 -25.22 -26.85
N ARG A 2 55.66 -24.54 -26.03
CA ARG A 2 54.83 -25.11 -24.95
C ARG A 2 54.22 -23.97 -24.14
N LEU A 3 52.94 -23.72 -24.43
CA LEU A 3 52.01 -22.90 -23.67
C LEU A 3 51.89 -23.43 -22.23
N LEU A 4 52.02 -22.56 -21.24
CA LEU A 4 51.39 -22.72 -19.92
C LEU A 4 50.98 -21.33 -19.42
N ILE A 5 49.91 -20.79 -20.01
CA ILE A 5 49.14 -19.68 -19.45
C ILE A 5 47.76 -20.27 -19.13
N LEU A 6 47.20 -19.91 -17.97
CA LEU A 6 45.90 -20.27 -17.40
C LEU A 6 45.87 -21.60 -16.64
N PRO A 7 45.70 -21.54 -15.30
CA PRO A 7 44.35 -21.40 -14.77
C PRO A 7 44.29 -20.57 -13.48
N PHE A 8 44.69 -19.29 -13.50
CA PHE A 8 44.49 -18.40 -12.33
C PHE A 8 43.35 -17.39 -12.54
N SER A 9 42.90 -17.19 -13.78
CA SER A 9 41.93 -16.14 -14.12
C SER A 9 40.46 -16.56 -13.97
N THR A 10 40.16 -17.85 -13.82
CA THR A 10 38.76 -18.31 -13.76
C THR A 10 38.17 -18.39 -12.35
N LEU A 11 39.00 -18.30 -11.29
CA LEU A 11 38.54 -18.36 -9.89
C LEU A 11 38.09 -17.01 -9.32
N LEU A 12 38.47 -15.87 -9.93
CA LEU A 12 38.07 -14.54 -9.44
C LEU A 12 36.71 -14.04 -9.95
N ALA A 13 36.08 -14.72 -10.92
CA ALA A 13 34.81 -14.29 -11.49
C ALA A 13 33.57 -14.78 -10.71
N ALA A 14 33.75 -15.57 -9.64
CA ALA A 14 32.65 -16.17 -8.87
C ALA A 14 32.22 -15.35 -7.62
N GLY A 15 32.74 -14.12 -7.44
CA GLY A 15 32.63 -13.40 -6.16
C GLY A 15 31.72 -12.16 -6.11
N ALA A 16 31.12 -11.70 -7.21
CA ALA A 16 30.60 -10.31 -7.25
C ALA A 16 29.11 -10.14 -7.56
N CYS A 17 28.27 -11.16 -7.32
CA CYS A 17 26.82 -10.96 -7.25
C CYS A 17 26.32 -11.47 -5.91
N GLN A 18 26.46 -10.67 -4.86
CA GLN A 18 25.56 -10.84 -3.73
C GLN A 18 24.17 -10.40 -4.20
N PRO A 19 23.13 -11.24 -4.05
CA PRO A 19 21.79 -10.81 -4.37
C PRO A 19 21.47 -9.65 -3.44
N GLU A 20 21.23 -8.48 -4.03
CA GLU A 20 20.80 -7.29 -3.32
C GLU A 20 19.52 -7.65 -2.56
N ARG A 21 19.58 -7.65 -1.22
CA ARG A 21 18.39 -7.93 -0.40
C ARG A 21 17.42 -6.78 -0.56
N ILE A 22 16.42 -6.97 -1.40
CA ILE A 22 15.30 -6.04 -1.52
C ILE A 22 14.51 -6.11 -0.21
N VAL A 23 14.56 -5.05 0.58
CA VAL A 23 13.72 -4.89 1.78
C VAL A 23 12.45 -4.18 1.33
N TYR A 24 11.32 -4.89 1.36
CA TYR A 24 10.02 -4.26 1.13
C TYR A 24 9.66 -3.36 2.31
N LEU A 25 9.53 -2.06 2.05
CA LEU A 25 8.97 -1.11 3.02
C LEU A 25 7.50 -0.91 2.67
N PRO A 26 6.55 -1.28 3.56
CA PRO A 26 5.15 -1.05 3.29
C PRO A 26 4.85 0.46 3.23
N PRO A 27 3.87 0.87 2.42
CA PRO A 27 3.43 2.27 2.40
C PRO A 27 2.93 2.71 3.77
N GLN A 28 3.24 3.95 4.13
CA GLN A 28 2.73 4.57 5.34
C GLN A 28 1.32 5.09 5.08
N ILE A 29 0.32 4.39 5.61
CA ILE A 29 -1.08 4.80 5.52
C ILE A 29 -1.44 5.62 6.77
N PRO A 30 -1.94 6.85 6.63
CA PRO A 30 -2.39 7.65 7.76
C PRO A 30 -3.46 6.92 8.59
N ALA A 31 -3.38 6.99 9.91
CA ALA A 31 -4.25 6.23 10.81
C ALA A 31 -5.72 6.61 10.63
N GLU A 32 -6.00 7.88 10.36
CA GLU A 32 -7.33 8.40 10.06
C GLU A 32 -7.97 7.70 8.86
N THR A 33 -7.20 7.29 7.86
CA THR A 33 -7.71 6.58 6.66
C THR A 33 -8.23 5.18 7.02
N LEU A 34 -7.67 4.57 8.07
CA LEU A 34 -8.08 3.25 8.55
C LEU A 34 -9.26 3.30 9.52
N THR A 35 -9.58 4.48 10.06
CA THR A 35 -10.74 4.62 10.96
C THR A 35 -12.06 4.63 10.15
N PRO A 36 -13.10 3.91 10.57
CA PRO A 36 -14.40 3.97 9.90
C PRO A 36 -15.04 5.36 10.01
N CYS A 37 -15.74 5.78 8.94
CA CYS A 37 -16.59 6.98 8.99
C CYS A 37 -17.84 6.68 9.83
N ARG A 38 -18.01 7.38 10.95
CA ARG A 38 -19.09 7.09 11.89
C ARG A 38 -20.44 7.53 11.35
N ILE A 39 -21.45 6.69 11.59
CA ILE A 39 -22.87 6.98 11.44
C ILE A 39 -23.54 6.74 12.79
N SER A 40 -24.68 7.39 13.04
CA SER A 40 -25.44 7.12 14.27
C SER A 40 -26.10 5.74 14.23
N GLU A 41 -26.13 5.05 15.37
CA GLU A 41 -26.88 3.79 15.56
C GLU A 41 -28.33 4.02 16.02
N ARG A 42 -28.77 5.29 16.10
CA ARG A 42 -30.13 5.62 16.56
C ARG A 42 -31.18 5.08 15.58
N GLN A 43 -32.29 4.57 16.13
CA GLN A 43 -33.48 4.28 15.33
C GLN A 43 -34.22 5.58 15.02
N ALA A 44 -34.79 5.66 13.82
CA ALA A 44 -35.66 6.75 13.44
C ALA A 44 -37.07 6.53 13.99
N GLU A 45 -37.57 7.46 14.80
CA GLU A 45 -38.95 7.42 15.29
C GLU A 45 -39.86 8.34 14.46
N THR A 46 -39.27 9.38 13.85
CA THR A 46 -39.99 10.36 13.03
C THR A 46 -39.40 10.48 11.63
N TYR A 47 -40.19 11.04 10.69
CA TYR A 47 -39.68 11.39 9.35
C TYR A 47 -38.52 12.40 9.40
N ARG A 48 -38.51 13.26 10.41
CA ARG A 48 -37.39 14.18 10.63
C ARG A 48 -36.11 13.39 10.94
N ASP A 49 -36.19 12.38 11.81
CA ASP A 49 -35.04 11.56 12.18
C ASP A 49 -34.50 10.77 10.96
N LEU A 50 -35.41 10.28 10.11
CA LEU A 50 -35.04 9.65 8.83
C LEU A 50 -34.26 10.60 7.93
N ALA A 51 -34.70 11.85 7.79
CA ALA A 51 -33.99 12.84 6.97
C ALA A 51 -32.59 13.17 7.53
N VAL A 52 -32.46 13.27 8.86
CA VAL A 52 -31.16 13.50 9.49
C VAL A 52 -30.25 12.28 9.29
N LEU A 53 -30.74 11.06 9.53
CA LEU A 53 -29.97 9.83 9.29
C LEU A 53 -29.54 9.71 7.83
N ALA A 54 -30.43 9.97 6.87
CA ALA A 54 -30.08 9.94 5.44
C ALA A 54 -28.93 10.91 5.11
N THR A 55 -28.93 12.10 5.73
CA THR A 55 -27.86 13.08 5.56
C THR A 55 -26.55 12.62 6.21
N GLU A 56 -26.61 11.97 7.38
CA GLU A 56 -25.44 11.35 8.02
C GLU A 56 -24.85 10.24 7.15
N HIS A 57 -25.68 9.36 6.58
CA HIS A 57 -25.25 8.31 5.67
C HIS A 57 -24.59 8.88 4.41
N LEU A 58 -25.14 9.92 3.81
CA LEU A 58 -24.53 10.60 2.66
C LEU A 58 -23.16 11.19 3.02
N THR A 59 -23.04 11.79 4.19
CA THR A 59 -21.78 12.38 4.67
C THR A 59 -20.73 11.30 4.94
N ALA A 60 -21.14 10.20 5.57
CA ALA A 60 -20.26 9.05 5.83
C ALA A 60 -19.80 8.38 4.52
N ALA A 61 -20.67 8.26 3.52
CA ALA A 61 -20.31 7.73 2.21
C ALA A 61 -19.26 8.60 1.52
N ARG A 62 -19.42 9.94 1.56
CA ARG A 62 -18.40 10.87 1.02
C ARG A 62 -17.07 10.75 1.76
N CYS A 63 -17.10 10.65 3.08
CA CYS A 63 -15.92 10.41 3.90
C CYS A 63 -15.21 9.10 3.51
N ALA A 64 -15.97 8.02 3.31
CA ALA A 64 -15.40 6.72 2.92
C ALA A 64 -14.76 6.78 1.52
N ASN A 65 -15.41 7.44 0.56
CA ASN A 65 -14.88 7.63 -0.79
C ASN A 65 -13.56 8.42 -0.76
N GLY A 66 -13.49 9.50 0.01
CA GLY A 66 -12.25 10.27 0.16
C GLY A 66 -11.10 9.42 0.74
N LYS A 67 -11.39 8.52 1.68
CA LYS A 67 -10.38 7.59 2.22
C LYS A 67 -9.89 6.59 1.17
N ILE A 68 -10.79 6.09 0.33
CA ILE A 68 -10.44 5.19 -0.79
C ILE A 68 -9.54 5.92 -1.79
N GLU A 69 -9.85 7.16 -2.14
CA GLU A 69 -9.02 7.99 -3.02
C GLU A 69 -7.62 8.21 -2.43
N THR A 70 -7.52 8.54 -1.14
CA THR A 70 -6.23 8.66 -0.45
C THR A 70 -5.44 7.36 -0.48
N MET A 71 -6.08 6.21 -0.23
CA MET A 71 -5.42 4.90 -0.31
C MET A 71 -4.92 4.60 -1.72
N ALA A 72 -5.71 4.94 -2.76
CA ALA A 72 -5.33 4.72 -4.14
C ALA A 72 -4.07 5.51 -4.52
N GLU A 73 -3.94 6.77 -4.10
CA GLU A 73 -2.74 7.56 -4.37
C GLU A 73 -1.52 7.02 -3.60
N ILE A 74 -1.67 6.65 -2.32
CA ILE A 74 -0.57 6.03 -1.54
C ILE A 74 -0.05 4.75 -2.22
N LEU A 75 -0.97 3.91 -2.70
CA LEU A 75 -0.61 2.67 -3.38
C LEU A 75 0.02 2.91 -4.75
N LYS A 76 -0.38 3.96 -5.47
CA LYS A 76 0.22 4.35 -6.76
C LYS A 76 1.64 4.92 -6.60
N GLU A 77 1.91 5.62 -5.50
CA GLU A 77 3.26 6.11 -5.17
C GLU A 77 4.19 4.99 -4.68
N THR A 78 3.65 3.83 -4.32
CA THR A 78 4.44 2.67 -3.95
C THR A 78 4.93 1.98 -5.23
N PRO A 79 6.24 1.95 -5.52
CA PRO A 79 6.75 1.23 -6.69
C PRO A 79 6.35 -0.25 -6.60
N ASP A 80 5.97 -0.84 -7.72
CA ASP A 80 5.58 -2.25 -7.81
C ASP A 80 6.63 -3.11 -7.09
N ALA A 81 6.21 -3.81 -6.04
CA ALA A 81 7.04 -4.86 -5.45
C ALA A 81 7.38 -5.86 -6.57
N PRO A 82 8.64 -6.31 -6.69
CA PRO A 82 8.98 -7.34 -7.65
C PRO A 82 8.09 -8.56 -7.39
N GLN A 83 7.26 -8.91 -8.37
CA GLN A 83 6.45 -10.12 -8.35
C GLN A 83 7.42 -11.30 -8.32
N GLN A 84 7.50 -11.98 -7.18
CA GLN A 84 8.23 -13.25 -7.02
C GLN A 84 7.47 -14.39 -7.67
#